data_AF-A0A8E2IVI0-F1
#
_entry.id   AF-A0A8E2IVI0-F1
#
_cell.length_a   1.000
_cell.length_b   1.000
_cell.length_c   1.000
_cell.angle_alpha   90.00
_cell.angle_beta   90.00
_cell.angle_gamma   90.00
#
_symmetry.space_group_name_H-M   'P 1'
#
loop_
_entity.id
_entity.type
_entity.pdbx_description
1 polymer ?
#
loop_
_entity_poly.entity_id
_entity_poly.type
_entity_poly.pdbx_seq_one_letter_code
_entity_poly.pdbx_strand_id
1 'polypeptide(L)'
;MSQLPAELRQILPPIADIGAPFNKTDAVTDPTLPFRRLIRAGSRDNDWFVWYEHGGITYFWQAVVLRVVPGAETKTVGNAGTVSDLLCVATDGAFAGQVPPYPQGSWAESLF
;
A
#
# COMPACT_ATOMS: atom_id res chain seq x y z
N MET A 1 0.61 -15.08 -8.03
CA MET A 1 1.84 -14.28 -8.26
C MET A 1 1.64 -12.97 -7.51
N SER A 2 2.64 -12.53 -6.73
CA SER A 2 2.55 -11.30 -5.92
C SER A 2 2.53 -10.04 -6.79
N GLN A 3 1.79 -9.02 -6.34
CA GLN A 3 1.64 -7.75 -7.06
C GLN A 3 2.78 -6.75 -6.78
N LEU A 4 3.59 -6.98 -5.74
CA LEU A 4 4.82 -6.22 -5.51
C LEU A 4 6.07 -6.97 -6.02
N PRO A 5 7.08 -6.24 -6.54
CA PRO A 5 8.41 -6.79 -6.81
C PRO A 5 9.01 -7.49 -5.59
N ALA A 6 9.90 -8.44 -5.84
CA ALA A 6 10.52 -9.24 -4.77
C ALA A 6 11.34 -8.36 -3.81
N GLU A 7 12.00 -7.34 -4.35
CA GLU A 7 12.81 -6.36 -3.64
C GLU A 7 11.96 -5.64 -2.59
N LEU A 8 10.80 -5.12 -2.99
CA LEU A 8 9.88 -4.43 -2.07
C LEU A 8 9.33 -5.35 -0.98
N ARG A 9 9.06 -6.62 -1.31
CA ARG A 9 8.55 -7.58 -0.32
C ARG A 9 9.57 -8.02 0.72
N GLN A 10 10.86 -7.93 0.42
CA GLN A 10 11.91 -8.19 1.41
C GLN A 10 12.07 -7.04 2.40
N ILE A 11 11.64 -5.84 2.01
CA ILE A 11 11.89 -4.60 2.75
C ILE A 11 10.66 -4.15 3.52
N LEU A 12 9.48 -4.33 2.95
CA LEU A 12 8.23 -4.03 3.64
C LEU A 12 7.94 -5.10 4.68
N PRO A 13 7.39 -4.72 5.84
CA PRO A 13 6.72 -5.67 6.70
C PRO A 13 5.69 -6.50 5.90
N PRO A 14 5.35 -7.73 6.35
CA PRO A 14 4.40 -8.58 5.65
C PRO A 14 3.14 -7.82 5.23
N ILE A 15 2.78 -7.95 3.96
CA ILE A 15 1.70 -7.25 3.30
C ILE A 15 0.97 -8.21 2.36
N ALA A 16 -0.35 -8.25 2.46
CA ALA A 16 -1.19 -9.03 1.57
C ALA A 16 -1.33 -8.30 0.22
N ASP A 17 -1.49 -9.08 -0.85
CA ASP A 17 -1.86 -8.56 -2.18
C ASP A 17 -3.23 -7.85 -2.11
N ILE A 18 -3.53 -7.04 -3.13
CA ILE A 18 -4.79 -6.30 -3.21
C ILE A 18 -5.96 -7.29 -3.20
N GLY A 19 -6.93 -7.07 -2.31
CA GLY A 19 -8.11 -7.91 -2.13
C GLY A 19 -7.89 -9.22 -1.36
N ALA A 20 -6.64 -9.61 -1.08
CA ALA A 20 -6.36 -10.81 -0.31
C ALA A 20 -6.77 -10.67 1.18
N PRO A 21 -6.95 -11.78 1.91
CA PRO A 21 -7.22 -11.74 3.34
C PRO A 21 -6.05 -11.13 4.14
N PHE A 22 -6.37 -10.38 5.18
CA PHE A 22 -5.41 -9.81 6.12
C PHE A 22 -6.10 -9.59 7.49
N ASN A 23 -5.31 -9.46 8.55
CA ASN A 23 -5.80 -9.16 9.89
C ASN A 23 -6.16 -7.67 9.99
N LYS A 24 -7.46 -7.35 9.85
CA LYS A 24 -8.00 -5.99 9.92
C LYS A 24 -8.05 -5.43 11.34
N THR A 25 -8.21 -6.30 12.34
CA THR A 25 -8.33 -5.95 13.77
C THR A 25 -7.26 -6.67 14.59
N ASP A 26 -7.07 -6.25 15.83
CA ASP A 26 -6.23 -6.93 16.83
C ASP A 26 -6.81 -8.28 17.31
N ALA A 27 -8.10 -8.54 17.08
CA ALA A 27 -8.70 -9.86 17.23
C ALA A 27 -8.25 -10.81 16.10
N VAL A 28 -7.11 -11.50 16.30
CA VAL A 28 -6.50 -12.39 15.30
C VAL A 28 -7.15 -13.77 15.30
N THR A 29 -7.77 -14.14 14.17
CA THR A 29 -8.30 -15.49 13.93
C THR A 29 -7.34 -16.38 13.14
N ASP A 30 -6.50 -15.78 12.29
CA ASP A 30 -5.45 -16.47 11.54
C ASP A 30 -4.12 -15.70 11.70
N PRO A 31 -3.16 -16.21 12.49
CA PRO A 31 -1.89 -15.53 12.74
C PRO A 31 -0.92 -15.58 11.57
N THR A 32 -1.21 -16.37 10.53
CA THR A 32 -0.38 -16.42 9.31
C THR A 32 -0.64 -15.25 8.37
N LEU A 33 -1.79 -14.59 8.53
CA LEU A 33 -2.14 -13.42 7.74
C LEU A 33 -1.41 -12.16 8.20
N PRO A 34 -0.96 -11.30 7.28
CA PRO A 34 -0.34 -10.03 7.64
C PRO A 34 -1.39 -9.04 8.19
N PHE A 35 -0.92 -7.98 8.85
CA PHE A 35 -1.77 -6.86 9.28
C PHE A 35 -1.86 -5.72 8.26
N ARG A 36 -1.24 -5.88 7.09
CA ARG A 36 -1.25 -4.90 6.02
C ARG A 36 -1.83 -5.49 4.75
N ARG A 37 -2.56 -4.69 3.98
CA ARG A 37 -3.02 -5.07 2.65
C ARG A 37 -2.73 -3.96 1.65
N LEU A 38 -2.13 -4.34 0.52
CA LEU A 38 -1.82 -3.41 -0.55
C LEU A 38 -3.11 -2.80 -1.12
N ILE A 39 -3.07 -1.50 -1.40
CA ILE A 39 -4.08 -0.78 -2.19
C ILE A 39 -3.51 -0.45 -3.56
N ARG A 40 -2.32 0.15 -3.59
CA ARG A 40 -1.65 0.58 -4.82
C ARG A 40 -0.16 0.73 -4.59
N ALA A 41 0.63 0.51 -5.62
CA ALA A 41 2.03 0.91 -5.65
C ALA A 41 2.43 1.34 -7.07
N GLY A 42 3.53 2.08 -7.14
CA GLY A 42 4.18 2.46 -8.39
C GLY A 42 5.53 3.07 -8.11
N SER A 43 6.31 3.32 -9.17
CA SER A 43 7.66 3.85 -9.01
C SER A 43 8.06 4.80 -10.12
N ARG A 44 9.06 5.61 -9.78
CA ARG A 44 9.87 6.38 -10.71
C ARG A 44 11.33 6.22 -10.28
N ASP A 45 12.15 5.70 -11.19
CA ASP A 45 13.54 5.35 -10.90
C ASP A 45 13.64 4.44 -9.66
N ASN A 46 14.36 4.88 -8.63
CA ASN A 46 14.54 4.14 -7.37
C ASN A 46 13.51 4.51 -6.30
N ASP A 47 12.59 5.44 -6.59
CA ASP A 47 11.59 5.90 -5.63
C ASP A 47 10.25 5.19 -5.89
N TRP A 48 9.76 4.49 -4.87
CA TRP A 48 8.52 3.74 -4.87
C TRP A 48 7.50 4.41 -3.96
N PHE A 49 6.27 4.58 -4.42
CA PHE A 49 5.15 4.85 -3.53
C PHE A 49 4.39 3.55 -3.25
N VAL A 50 3.94 3.37 -2.00
CA VAL A 50 3.15 2.22 -1.57
C VAL A 50 2.02 2.71 -0.68
N TRP A 51 0.80 2.35 -1.03
CA TRP A 51 -0.42 2.64 -0.29
C TRP A 51 -1.00 1.35 0.23
N TYR A 52 -1.35 1.32 1.52
CA TYR A 52 -1.84 0.12 2.15
C TYR A 52 -2.80 0.42 3.29
N GLU A 53 -3.65 -0.56 3.57
CA GLU A 53 -4.45 -0.64 4.79
C GLU A 53 -3.57 -1.21 5.91
N HIS A 54 -3.71 -0.68 7.12
CA HIS A 54 -3.07 -1.18 8.32
C HIS A 54 -4.15 -1.53 9.34
N GLY A 55 -4.23 -2.81 9.71
CA GLY A 55 -5.07 -3.31 10.78
C GLY A 55 -4.39 -3.36 12.14
N GLY A 56 -5.08 -3.87 13.15
CA GLY A 56 -4.59 -3.96 14.54
C GLY A 56 -5.53 -3.23 15.48
N ILE A 57 -4.98 -2.65 16.56
CA ILE A 57 -5.76 -1.91 17.57
C ILE A 57 -6.54 -0.75 16.91
N THR A 58 -5.93 -0.12 15.91
CA THR A 58 -6.59 0.88 15.06
C THR A 58 -6.48 0.45 13.61
N TYR A 59 -7.54 0.71 12.86
CA TYR A 59 -7.60 0.50 11.42
C TYR A 59 -7.42 1.83 10.70
N PHE A 60 -6.43 1.91 9.81
CA PHE A 60 -6.14 3.14 9.06
C PHE A 60 -5.45 2.84 7.73
N TRP A 61 -5.35 3.87 6.90
CA TRP A 61 -4.64 3.83 5.63
C TRP A 61 -3.32 4.57 5.72
N GLN A 62 -2.30 4.10 5.01
CA GLN A 62 -1.00 4.73 5.00
C GLN A 62 -0.43 4.80 3.59
N ALA A 63 0.23 5.93 3.29
CA ALA A 63 1.03 6.12 2.09
C ALA A 63 2.48 6.40 2.48
N VAL A 64 3.39 5.61 1.92
CA VAL A 64 4.84 5.79 2.10
C VAL A 64 5.52 5.94 0.75
N VAL A 65 6.58 6.73 0.72
CA VAL A 65 7.53 6.81 -0.37
C VAL A 65 8.87 6.29 0.13
N LEU A 66 9.40 5.29 -0.55
CA LEU A 66 10.62 4.57 -0.20
C LEU A 66 11.62 4.71 -1.35
N ARG A 67 12.88 4.99 -1.03
CA ARG A 67 13.99 4.88 -1.97
C ARG A 67 14.63 3.53 -1.82
N VAL A 68 14.55 2.73 -2.88
CA VAL A 68 15.08 1.37 -2.96
C VAL A 68 16.23 1.38 -3.97
N VAL A 69 17.47 1.23 -3.47
CA VAL A 69 18.67 1.12 -4.30
C VAL A 69 19.28 -0.27 -4.08
N PRO A 70 19.52 -1.08 -5.13
CA PRO A 70 20.12 -2.39 -4.99
C PRO A 70 21.42 -2.37 -4.19
N GLY A 71 21.54 -3.22 -3.17
CA GLY A 71 22.74 -3.32 -2.33
C GLY A 71 22.88 -2.22 -1.26
N ALA A 72 21.91 -1.33 -1.11
CA ALA A 72 21.92 -0.29 -0.09
C ALA A 72 20.73 -0.43 0.87
N GLU A 73 20.82 0.21 2.04
CA GLU A 73 19.71 0.33 2.98
C GLU A 73 18.57 1.14 2.35
N THR A 74 17.33 0.66 2.51
CA THR A 74 16.15 1.39 2.06
C THR A 74 15.91 2.60 2.92
N LYS A 75 15.62 3.73 2.28
CA LYS A 75 15.32 4.98 2.99
C LYS A 75 13.86 5.34 2.82
N THR A 76 13.19 5.68 3.93
CA THR A 76 11.89 6.34 3.84
C THR A 76 12.12 7.78 3.41
N VAL A 77 11.62 8.13 2.23
CA VAL A 77 11.71 9.48 1.66
C VAL A 77 10.54 10.34 2.13
N GLY A 78 9.37 9.71 2.33
CA GLY A 78 8.19 10.36 2.87
C GLY A 78 7.22 9.36 3.48
N ASN A 79 6.49 9.78 4.50
CA ASN A 79 5.46 8.96 5.15
C ASN A 79 4.30 9.88 5.55
N ALA A 80 3.15 9.70 4.92
CA ALA A 80 1.99 10.53 5.16
C ALA A 80 1.16 10.10 6.38
N GLY A 81 1.57 9.05 7.12
CA GLY A 81 0.86 8.58 8.31
C GLY A 81 -0.54 8.08 7.96
N THR A 82 -1.55 8.38 8.80
CA THR A 82 -2.94 8.09 8.48
C THR A 82 -3.44 9.01 7.37
N VAL A 83 -3.74 8.41 6.23
CA VAL A 83 -4.13 9.12 5.02
C VAL A 83 -5.65 9.04 4.84
N SER A 84 -6.34 10.19 4.77
CA SER A 84 -7.77 10.21 4.41
C SER A 84 -7.96 10.01 2.89
N ASP A 85 -9.21 9.77 2.48
CA ASP A 85 -9.64 9.60 1.08
C ASP A 85 -9.14 10.69 0.12
N LEU A 86 -8.81 11.87 0.66
CA LEU A 86 -8.27 13.02 -0.07
C LEU A 86 -7.02 12.70 -0.90
N LEU A 87 -6.22 11.72 -0.46
CA LEU A 87 -4.95 11.40 -1.10
C LEU A 87 -5.14 10.54 -2.35
N CYS A 88 -6.18 9.69 -2.40
CA CYS A 88 -6.58 9.03 -3.64
C CYS A 88 -7.06 10.05 -4.67
N VAL A 89 -8.00 10.92 -4.26
CA VAL A 89 -8.52 12.02 -5.10
C VAL A 89 -7.40 12.93 -5.60
N ALA A 90 -6.45 13.31 -4.73
CA ALA A 90 -5.32 14.16 -5.09
C ALA A 90 -4.39 13.49 -6.11
N THR A 91 -4.18 12.18 -5.99
CA THR A 91 -3.25 11.45 -6.86
C THR A 91 -3.89 11.15 -8.20
N ASP A 92 -5.13 10.69 -8.23
CA ASP A 92 -5.88 10.52 -9.48
C ASP A 92 -6.04 11.86 -10.23
N GLY A 93 -6.26 12.96 -9.49
CA GLY A 93 -6.26 14.32 -10.03
C GLY A 93 -4.89 14.75 -10.57
N ALA A 94 -3.80 14.50 -9.84
CA ALA A 94 -2.45 14.87 -10.25
C ALA A 94 -1.96 14.09 -11.48
N PHE A 95 -2.41 12.85 -11.64
CA PHE A 95 -2.08 12.00 -12.79
C PHE A 95 -3.15 12.03 -13.90
N ALA A 96 -4.16 12.90 -13.79
CA ALA A 96 -5.24 13.05 -14.77
C ALA A 96 -5.88 11.71 -15.22
N GLY A 97 -6.00 10.75 -14.31
CA GLY A 97 -6.54 9.42 -14.60
C GLY A 97 -5.61 8.48 -15.39
N GLN A 98 -4.32 8.82 -15.61
CA GLN A 98 -3.34 7.93 -16.26
C GLN A 98 -2.80 6.82 -15.35
N VAL A 99 -3.49 6.58 -14.26
CA VAL A 99 -3.05 5.69 -13.19
C VAL A 99 -3.72 4.33 -13.41
N PRO A 100 -3.03 3.19 -13.17
CA PRO A 100 -3.60 1.87 -13.43
C PRO A 100 -4.95 1.67 -12.73
N PRO A 101 -5.96 1.06 -13.37
CA PRO A 101 -7.31 0.97 -12.83
C PRO A 101 -7.32 0.28 -11.47
N TYR A 102 -8.22 0.75 -10.60
CA TYR A 102 -8.44 0.15 -9.30
C TYR A 102 -8.95 -1.29 -9.45
N PRO A 103 -8.43 -2.25 -8.67
CA PRO A 103 -8.98 -3.61 -8.68
C PRO A 103 -10.42 -3.65 -8.20
N GLN A 104 -11.19 -4.57 -8.77
CA GLN A 104 -12.56 -4.84 -8.39
C GLN A 104 -12.65 -5.24 -6.90
N GLY A 105 -13.62 -4.67 -6.17
CA GLY A 105 -13.83 -4.78 -4.74
C GLY A 105 -12.97 -3.84 -3.88
N SER A 106 -12.15 -2.98 -4.47
CA SER A 106 -11.38 -1.99 -3.70
C SER A 106 -12.26 -0.80 -3.31
N TRP A 107 -11.99 -0.19 -2.16
CA TRP A 107 -12.76 0.96 -1.66
C TRP A 107 -12.77 2.16 -2.62
N ALA A 108 -11.74 2.33 -3.45
CA ALA A 108 -11.68 3.37 -4.47
C ALA A 108 -12.63 3.11 -5.66
N GLU A 109 -13.04 1.86 -5.90
CA GLU A 109 -14.11 1.54 -6.87
C GLU A 109 -15.46 2.09 -6.40
N SER A 110 -15.72 2.10 -5.08
CA SER A 110 -17.03 2.50 -4.53
C SER A 110 -17.30 4.01 -4.54
N LEU A 111 -16.39 4.82 -5.06
CA LEU A 111 -16.53 6.27 -5.20
C LEU A 111 -16.98 6.70 -6.61
N PHE A 112 -17.24 5.75 -7.53
CA PHE A 112 -17.73 5.99 -8.88
C PHE A 112 -19.06 5.28 -9.15
#